data_AF-A0A382NNN3-F1
#
_entry.id   AF-A0A382NNN3-F1
#
_cell.length_a   1.000
_cell.length_b   1.000
_cell.length_c   1.000
_cell.angle_alpha   90.00
_cell.angle_beta   90.00
_cell.angle_gamma   90.00
#
_symmetry.space_group_name_H-M   'P 1'
#
loop_
_entity.id
_entity.type
_entity.pdbx_description
1 polymer ?
#
loop_
_entity_poly.entity_id
_entity_poly.type
_entity_poly.pdbx_seq_one_letter_code
_entity_poly.pdbx_strand_id
1 'polypeptide(L)'
;AIKDRKNMKIFVLHPDKKISEMQRKFMTTVNSKNVFNIALAGNFDDCQRLVKSMFTDKNFSSSINMSGVNSINWSRIVVQIVYYFFSYFKIAKEGEKINFSVPTGNFGDIYAGYIAKKMGLPINKLIIATNKNDILKRVINTGIYKPKQVEHTVSPSMDIQVASNFERLIFDICSCNSIRTSKLMNDLNERGEFILEKEERSKILESFSSESLSDKETKLIINEIYNNQKMFIDPHTAVGIGVTKKILLQGNTIILSTAHPSKFSDVIMKETNAIPELPENLENVLTKKEKYIKLPKDLKNIQNYILERI
;
A
#
# COMPACT_ATOMS: atom_id res chain seq x y z
N ALA A 1 2.89 -2.80 16.59
CA ALA A 1 1.59 -2.21 16.98
C ALA A 1 0.78 -3.13 17.90
N ILE A 2 0.45 -4.36 17.46
CA ILE A 2 -0.48 -5.26 18.18
C ILE A 2 0.23 -6.29 19.08
N LYS A 3 1.45 -6.72 18.75
CA LYS A 3 2.25 -7.65 19.56
C LYS A 3 2.27 -7.21 21.03
N ASP A 4 2.01 -8.15 21.94
CA ASP A 4 2.05 -7.97 23.40
C ASP A 4 1.03 -6.95 23.97
N ARG A 5 0.02 -6.56 23.19
CA ARG A 5 -1.12 -5.76 23.68
C ARG A 5 -2.12 -6.65 24.41
N LYS A 6 -2.33 -6.39 25.70
CA LYS A 6 -3.18 -7.21 26.59
C LYS A 6 -4.64 -7.36 26.09
N ASN A 7 -5.19 -6.32 25.48
CA ASN A 7 -6.61 -6.26 25.10
C ASN A 7 -6.84 -6.55 23.60
N MET A 8 -5.85 -7.09 22.90
CA MET A 8 -5.94 -7.37 21.47
C MET A 8 -5.33 -8.71 21.15
N LYS A 9 -5.98 -9.46 20.27
CA LYS A 9 -5.45 -10.66 19.62
C LYS A 9 -5.51 -10.45 18.12
N ILE A 10 -4.46 -10.85 17.40
CA ILE A 10 -4.41 -10.79 15.95
C ILE A 10 -4.37 -12.20 15.36
N PHE A 11 -5.30 -12.44 14.44
CA PHE A 11 -5.39 -13.66 13.65
C PHE A 11 -5.09 -13.31 12.20
N VAL A 12 -4.01 -13.86 11.65
CA VAL A 12 -3.60 -13.61 10.27
C VAL A 12 -3.82 -14.87 9.45
N LEU A 13 -4.74 -14.80 8.50
CA LEU A 13 -4.98 -15.86 7.52
C LEU A 13 -4.05 -15.65 6.33
N HIS A 14 -3.31 -16.69 5.97
CA HIS A 14 -2.44 -16.67 4.80
C HIS A 14 -2.48 -18.01 4.06
N PRO A 15 -2.28 -18.03 2.73
CA PRO A 15 -2.23 -19.28 2.00
C PRO A 15 -0.96 -20.09 2.35
N ASP A 16 -1.11 -21.40 2.58
CA ASP A 16 0.01 -22.29 2.84
C ASP A 16 0.91 -22.38 1.60
N LYS A 17 2.23 -22.24 1.81
CA LYS A 17 3.27 -22.30 0.76
C LYS A 17 3.14 -21.33 -0.43
N LYS A 18 2.29 -20.29 -0.35
CA LYS A 18 2.12 -19.28 -1.42
C LYS A 18 2.56 -17.87 -1.03
N ILE A 19 3.32 -17.75 0.04
CA ILE A 19 3.97 -16.50 0.47
C ILE A 19 5.48 -16.74 0.44
N SER A 20 6.26 -15.71 0.07
CA SER A 20 7.72 -15.82 0.08
C SER A 20 8.23 -16.19 1.47
N GLU A 21 9.37 -16.89 1.53
CA GLU A 21 9.93 -17.36 2.80
C GLU A 21 10.14 -16.20 3.78
N MET A 22 10.70 -15.10 3.30
CA MET A 22 10.98 -13.92 4.13
C MET A 22 9.69 -13.30 4.69
N GLN A 23 8.67 -13.10 3.85
CA GLN A 23 7.39 -12.54 4.30
C GLN A 23 6.68 -13.46 5.30
N ARG A 24 6.70 -14.78 5.04
CA ARG A 24 6.16 -15.78 5.95
C ARG A 24 6.87 -15.72 7.31
N LYS A 25 8.21 -15.72 7.33
CA LYS A 25 8.97 -15.68 8.58
C LYS A 25 8.78 -14.38 9.35
N PHE A 26 8.61 -13.22 8.70
CA PHE A 26 8.26 -11.98 9.40
C PHE A 26 6.96 -12.09 10.20
N MET A 27 6.01 -12.89 9.72
CA MET A 27 4.74 -13.11 10.40
C MET A 27 4.84 -14.23 11.44
N THR A 28 5.44 -15.36 11.08
CA THR A 28 5.37 -16.61 11.86
C THR A 28 6.42 -16.72 12.95
N THR A 29 7.51 -15.95 12.91
CA THR A 29 8.55 -15.98 13.96
C THR A 29 8.28 -15.04 15.13
N VAL A 30 7.14 -14.35 15.12
CA VAL A 30 6.71 -13.46 16.21
C VAL A 30 6.34 -14.29 17.43
N ASN A 31 7.26 -14.37 18.40
CA ASN A 31 7.01 -15.03 19.67
C ASN A 31 6.16 -14.15 20.59
N SER A 32 4.85 -14.20 20.42
CA SER A 32 3.89 -13.57 21.33
C SER A 32 2.66 -14.46 21.53
N LYS A 33 2.01 -14.30 22.69
CA LYS A 33 0.80 -15.06 23.06
C LYS A 33 -0.45 -14.52 22.36
N ASN A 34 -0.44 -13.28 21.87
CA ASN A 34 -1.59 -12.65 21.25
C ASN A 34 -1.52 -12.58 19.70
N VAL A 35 -0.55 -13.28 19.10
CA VAL A 35 -0.35 -13.34 17.65
C VAL A 35 -0.56 -14.77 17.17
N PHE A 36 -1.50 -14.94 16.25
CA PHE A 36 -1.91 -16.23 15.70
C PHE A 36 -1.84 -16.20 14.17
N ASN A 37 -0.96 -17.01 13.60
CA ASN A 37 -0.87 -17.21 12.16
C ASN A 37 -1.58 -18.51 11.76
N ILE A 38 -2.45 -18.42 10.76
CA ILE A 38 -3.26 -19.53 10.25
C ILE A 38 -2.95 -19.71 8.76
N ALA A 39 -2.21 -20.77 8.45
CA ALA A 39 -1.92 -21.19 7.09
C ALA A 39 -3.10 -22.01 6.55
N LEU A 40 -3.74 -21.52 5.49
CA LEU A 40 -4.90 -22.15 4.87
C LEU A 40 -4.50 -22.93 3.62
N ALA A 41 -5.10 -24.11 3.44
CA ALA A 41 -5.00 -24.89 2.21
C ALA A 41 -5.82 -24.25 1.06
N GLY A 42 -5.39 -23.08 0.59
CA GLY A 42 -6.10 -22.26 -0.39
C GLY A 42 -5.21 -21.26 -1.11
N ASN A 43 -5.80 -20.18 -1.61
CA ASN A 43 -5.10 -19.03 -2.17
C ASN A 43 -5.40 -17.75 -1.37
N PHE A 44 -4.89 -16.61 -1.83
CA PHE A 44 -5.12 -15.32 -1.17
C PHE A 44 -6.60 -14.91 -1.19
N ASP A 45 -7.29 -15.10 -2.31
CA ASP A 45 -8.71 -14.78 -2.47
C ASP A 45 -9.59 -15.59 -1.52
N ASP A 46 -9.25 -16.86 -1.31
CA ASP A 46 -9.89 -17.73 -0.32
C ASP A 46 -9.76 -17.14 1.10
N CYS A 47 -8.56 -16.68 1.48
CA CYS A 47 -8.33 -16.05 2.77
C CYS A 47 -9.18 -14.78 2.92
N GLN A 48 -9.22 -13.93 1.90
CA GLN A 48 -10.03 -12.71 1.91
C GLN A 48 -11.52 -13.00 2.01
N ARG A 49 -12.01 -13.99 1.26
CA ARG A 49 -13.43 -14.40 1.30
C ARG A 49 -13.83 -14.87 2.70
N LEU A 50 -12.99 -15.69 3.34
CA LEU A 50 -13.25 -16.17 4.70
C LEU A 50 -13.29 -15.04 5.73
N VAL A 51 -12.35 -14.09 5.66
CA VAL A 51 -12.37 -12.89 6.51
C VAL A 51 -13.65 -12.08 6.29
N LYS A 52 -14.06 -11.86 5.04
CA LYS A 52 -15.31 -11.16 4.71
C LYS A 52 -16.53 -11.89 5.27
N SER A 53 -16.61 -13.21 5.12
CA SER A 53 -17.71 -14.02 5.67
C SER A 53 -17.82 -13.87 7.19
N MET A 54 -16.69 -13.86 7.90
CA MET A 54 -16.68 -13.61 9.36
C MET A 54 -17.13 -12.20 9.75
N PHE A 55 -16.86 -11.16 8.92
CA PHE A 55 -17.38 -9.80 9.15
C PHE A 55 -18.88 -9.66 8.88
N THR A 56 -19.41 -10.39 7.88
CA THR A 56 -20.83 -10.37 7.55
C THR A 56 -21.67 -11.12 8.58
N ASP A 57 -21.11 -12.17 9.18
CA ASP A 57 -21.72 -12.88 10.31
C ASP A 57 -21.72 -11.98 11.56
N LYS A 58 -22.85 -11.31 11.81
CA LYS A 58 -23.01 -10.38 12.93
C LYS A 58 -22.95 -11.07 14.29
N ASN A 59 -23.36 -12.32 14.38
CA ASN A 59 -23.31 -13.08 15.64
C ASN A 59 -21.86 -13.41 16.00
N PHE A 60 -21.09 -13.93 15.03
CA PHE A 60 -19.68 -14.21 15.24
C PHE A 60 -18.84 -12.95 15.44
N SER A 61 -19.00 -11.94 14.58
CA SER A 61 -18.18 -10.73 14.67
C SER A 61 -18.40 -9.97 15.98
N SER A 62 -19.64 -9.89 16.46
CA SER A 62 -19.94 -9.21 17.72
C SER A 62 -19.44 -9.99 18.94
N SER A 63 -19.47 -11.33 18.92
CA SER A 63 -19.04 -12.14 20.07
C SER A 63 -17.55 -12.02 20.39
N ILE A 64 -16.73 -11.64 19.41
CA ILE A 64 -15.28 -11.49 19.56
C ILE A 64 -14.79 -10.04 19.44
N ASN A 65 -15.71 -9.07 19.35
CA ASN A 65 -15.39 -7.67 19.03
C ASN A 65 -14.49 -7.54 17.78
N MET A 66 -14.86 -8.25 16.72
CA MET A 66 -14.03 -8.41 15.52
C MET A 66 -13.72 -7.05 14.89
N SER A 67 -12.44 -6.77 14.67
CA SER A 67 -11.97 -5.58 13.99
C SER A 67 -10.99 -5.92 12.87
N GLY A 68 -11.05 -5.17 11.78
CA GLY A 68 -10.26 -5.41 10.57
C GLY A 68 -9.03 -4.54 10.52
N VAL A 69 -7.89 -5.14 10.15
CA VAL A 69 -6.68 -4.38 9.80
C VAL A 69 -6.73 -4.09 8.29
N ASN A 70 -7.40 -3.01 7.90
CA ASN A 70 -7.59 -2.65 6.49
C ASN A 70 -6.91 -1.31 6.13
N SER A 71 -6.83 -1.00 4.83
CA SER A 71 -6.20 0.21 4.29
C SER A 71 -7.03 1.49 4.43
N ILE A 72 -8.29 1.37 4.85
CA ILE A 72 -9.24 2.49 4.89
C ILE A 72 -9.37 3.11 6.29
N ASN A 73 -8.81 2.50 7.33
CA ASN A 73 -8.86 3.07 8.67
C ASN A 73 -8.20 4.47 8.69
N TRP A 74 -8.94 5.50 9.14
CA TRP A 74 -8.48 6.89 9.16
C TRP A 74 -7.17 7.08 9.93
N SER A 75 -6.98 6.37 11.04
CA SER A 75 -5.75 6.46 11.85
C SER A 75 -4.50 6.09 11.04
N ARG A 76 -4.62 5.23 10.01
CA ARG A 76 -3.50 4.94 9.11
C ARG A 76 -3.08 6.14 8.30
N ILE A 77 -4.02 6.96 7.82
CA ILE A 77 -3.72 8.20 7.09
C ILE A 77 -3.10 9.22 8.06
N VAL A 78 -3.68 9.38 9.24
CA VAL A 78 -3.23 10.39 10.21
C VAL A 78 -1.76 10.20 10.59
N VAL A 79 -1.33 8.97 10.89
CA VAL A 79 0.07 8.73 11.25
C VAL A 79 1.03 8.94 10.07
N GLN A 80 0.54 8.79 8.84
CA GLN A 80 1.34 9.01 7.63
C GLN A 80 1.60 10.50 7.37
N ILE A 81 0.72 11.40 7.80
CA ILE A 81 0.91 12.86 7.68
C ILE A 81 2.25 13.30 8.31
N VAL A 82 2.62 12.67 9.43
CA VAL A 82 3.79 13.05 10.24
C VAL A 82 5.08 13.06 9.43
N TYR A 83 5.32 12.07 8.57
CA TYR A 83 6.58 12.01 7.82
C TYR A 83 6.65 13.01 6.67
N TYR A 84 5.52 13.52 6.16
CA TYR A 84 5.53 14.62 5.19
C TYR A 84 6.05 15.90 5.84
N PHE A 85 5.54 16.25 7.03
CA PHE A 85 6.05 17.40 7.79
C PHE A 85 7.51 17.19 8.20
N PHE A 86 7.84 16.02 8.75
CA PHE A 86 9.21 15.72 9.18
C PHE A 86 10.21 15.84 8.04
N SER A 87 9.94 15.22 6.89
CA SER A 87 10.85 15.24 5.74
C SER A 87 10.92 16.62 5.09
N TYR A 88 9.81 17.37 5.04
CA TYR A 88 9.81 18.76 4.60
C TYR A 88 10.77 19.61 5.44
N PHE A 89 10.62 19.61 6.78
CA PHE A 89 11.46 20.43 7.66
C PHE A 89 12.93 19.98 7.72
N LYS A 90 13.24 18.77 7.22
CA LYS A 90 14.63 18.30 7.11
C LYS A 90 15.35 18.79 5.86
N ILE A 91 14.63 19.12 4.79
CA ILE A 91 15.21 19.34 3.47
C ILE A 91 14.88 20.74 2.92
N ALA A 92 13.67 21.22 3.13
CA ALA A 92 13.18 22.47 2.56
C ALA A 92 13.68 23.69 3.36
N LYS A 93 14.00 24.77 2.65
CA LYS A 93 14.15 26.09 3.25
C LYS A 93 12.77 26.65 3.62
N GLU A 94 12.75 27.66 4.49
CA GLU A 94 11.51 28.31 4.90
C GLU A 94 10.72 28.81 3.68
N GLY A 95 9.46 28.39 3.57
CA GLY A 95 8.56 28.74 2.47
C GLY A 95 8.87 28.07 1.12
N GLU A 96 9.96 27.31 1.00
CA GLU A 96 10.31 26.59 -0.22
C GLU A 96 9.23 25.55 -0.53
N LYS A 97 8.70 25.56 -1.76
CA LYS A 97 7.76 24.53 -2.20
C LYS A 97 8.53 23.32 -2.73
N ILE A 98 8.25 22.14 -2.18
CA ILE A 98 8.87 20.88 -2.61
C ILE A 98 7.83 19.92 -3.20
N ASN A 99 8.29 18.95 -3.98
CA ASN A 99 7.48 17.88 -4.52
C ASN A 99 7.66 16.61 -3.69
N PHE A 100 6.67 15.72 -3.73
CA PHE A 100 6.77 14.36 -3.20
C PHE A 100 6.44 13.35 -4.28
N SER A 101 7.28 12.33 -4.48
CA SER A 101 6.99 11.18 -5.32
C SER A 101 6.66 9.97 -4.49
N VAL A 102 5.47 9.42 -4.70
CA VAL A 102 4.91 8.36 -3.86
C VAL A 102 4.57 7.15 -4.72
N PRO A 103 5.28 6.03 -4.54
CA PRO A 103 4.87 4.73 -5.09
C PRO A 103 3.47 4.38 -4.56
N THR A 104 2.47 4.43 -5.42
CA THR A 104 1.06 4.45 -4.99
C THR A 104 0.28 3.25 -5.51
N GLY A 105 -0.31 2.49 -4.58
CA GLY A 105 -1.37 1.52 -4.84
C GLY A 105 -2.73 2.03 -4.36
N ASN A 106 -3.09 1.75 -3.10
CA ASN A 106 -4.39 2.08 -2.49
C ASN A 106 -4.61 3.56 -2.13
N PHE A 107 -3.78 4.49 -2.61
CA PHE A 107 -3.88 5.94 -2.43
C PHE A 107 -3.72 6.51 -1.01
N GLY A 108 -3.62 5.68 0.05
CA GLY A 108 -3.59 6.17 1.42
C GLY A 108 -2.38 7.05 1.76
N ASP A 109 -1.19 6.60 1.36
CA ASP A 109 0.07 7.31 1.61
C ASP A 109 0.05 8.72 1.00
N ILE A 110 -0.16 8.81 -0.32
CA ILE A 110 -0.19 10.10 -1.00
C ILE A 110 -1.38 10.99 -0.57
N TYR A 111 -2.49 10.38 -0.14
CA TYR A 111 -3.60 11.13 0.45
C TYR A 111 -3.19 11.77 1.79
N ALA A 112 -2.35 11.13 2.60
CA ALA A 112 -1.78 11.77 3.78
C ALA A 112 -0.93 13.00 3.42
N GLY A 113 -0.15 12.93 2.33
CA GLY A 113 0.55 14.10 1.78
C GLY A 113 -0.38 15.21 1.31
N TYR A 114 -1.54 14.84 0.76
CA TYR A 114 -2.57 15.80 0.38
C TYR A 114 -3.19 16.49 1.59
N ILE A 115 -3.46 15.75 2.67
CA ILE A 115 -3.90 16.35 3.92
C ILE A 115 -2.82 17.28 4.49
N ALA A 116 -1.55 16.87 4.48
CA ALA A 116 -0.45 17.74 4.91
C ALA A 116 -0.41 19.06 4.11
N LYS A 117 -0.59 18.99 2.79
CA LYS A 117 -0.71 20.17 1.92
C LYS A 117 -1.90 21.05 2.32
N LYS A 118 -3.08 20.46 2.55
CA LYS A 118 -4.27 21.20 3.00
C LYS A 118 -4.11 21.81 4.39
N MET A 119 -3.28 21.23 5.25
CA MET A 119 -2.92 21.78 6.56
C MET A 119 -1.94 22.97 6.46
N GLY A 120 -1.43 23.30 5.26
CA GLY A 120 -0.55 24.44 5.03
C GLY A 120 0.91 24.08 4.78
N LEU A 121 1.27 22.80 4.71
CA LEU A 121 2.64 22.40 4.36
C LEU A 121 2.94 22.84 2.91
N PRO A 122 4.06 23.56 2.63
CA PRO A 122 4.38 24.06 1.29
C PRO A 122 4.75 22.96 0.28
N ILE A 123 3.75 22.20 -0.16
CA ILE A 123 3.90 21.16 -1.17
C ILE A 123 3.50 21.72 -2.54
N ASN A 124 4.43 21.69 -3.50
CA ASN A 124 4.16 22.03 -4.88
C ASN A 124 3.28 20.95 -5.54
N LYS A 125 3.83 19.77 -5.83
CA LYS A 125 3.10 18.62 -6.40
C LYS A 125 3.27 17.35 -5.59
N LEU A 126 2.18 16.58 -5.53
CA LEU A 126 2.14 15.19 -5.10
C LEU A 126 2.13 14.31 -6.36
N ILE A 127 3.25 13.64 -6.60
CA ILE A 127 3.45 12.78 -7.77
C ILE A 127 3.02 11.36 -7.41
N ILE A 128 1.97 10.89 -8.07
CA ILE A 128 1.48 9.52 -8.01
C ILE A 128 2.33 8.68 -8.96
N ALA A 129 3.21 7.85 -8.40
CA ALA A 129 4.00 6.91 -9.19
C ALA A 129 3.32 5.54 -9.17
N THR A 130 2.77 5.09 -10.29
CA THR A 130 2.18 3.75 -10.41
C THR A 130 3.11 2.80 -11.17
N ASN A 131 2.91 1.50 -10.99
CA ASN A 131 3.49 0.52 -11.91
C ASN A 131 2.58 0.36 -13.14
N LYS A 132 2.66 -0.77 -13.85
CA LYS A 132 1.81 -1.09 -15.00
C LYS A 132 0.30 -1.04 -14.70
N ASN A 133 -0.10 -1.27 -13.45
CA ASN A 133 -1.47 -1.10 -12.96
C ASN A 133 -1.77 0.40 -12.76
N ASP A 134 -2.12 1.07 -13.86
CA ASP A 134 -2.04 2.52 -14.01
C ASP A 134 -3.37 3.27 -13.84
N ILE A 135 -4.35 2.70 -13.13
CA ILE A 135 -5.68 3.29 -12.98
C ILE A 135 -5.62 4.73 -12.46
N LEU A 136 -4.71 5.02 -11.53
CA LEU A 136 -4.51 6.36 -10.99
C LEU A 136 -3.88 7.30 -12.03
N LYS A 137 -2.92 6.86 -12.84
CA LYS A 137 -2.44 7.66 -13.98
C LYS A 137 -3.58 8.01 -14.93
N ARG A 138 -4.39 7.02 -15.31
CA ARG A 138 -5.48 7.21 -16.26
C ARG A 138 -6.52 8.21 -15.74
N VAL A 139 -7.05 8.03 -14.53
CA VAL A 139 -8.08 8.96 -14.01
C VAL A 139 -7.56 10.39 -13.85
N ILE A 140 -6.30 10.58 -13.45
CA ILE A 140 -5.70 11.92 -13.32
C ILE A 140 -5.59 12.59 -14.71
N ASN A 141 -5.18 11.82 -15.71
CA ASN A 141 -4.92 12.32 -17.06
C ASN A 141 -6.16 12.40 -17.96
N THR A 142 -7.22 11.65 -17.68
CA THR A 142 -8.42 11.61 -18.54
C THR A 142 -9.71 11.93 -17.80
N GLY A 143 -9.75 11.85 -16.48
CA GLY A 143 -10.97 11.93 -15.67
C GLY A 143 -11.74 10.61 -15.59
N ILE A 144 -11.31 9.57 -16.30
CA ILE A 144 -12.02 8.29 -16.38
C ILE A 144 -11.39 7.29 -15.42
N TYR A 145 -12.15 6.89 -14.39
CA TYR A 145 -11.76 5.85 -13.48
C TYR A 145 -12.42 4.53 -13.90
N LYS A 146 -11.65 3.71 -14.63
CA LYS A 146 -12.09 2.41 -15.13
C LYS A 146 -11.09 1.33 -14.75
N PRO A 147 -11.42 0.38 -13.87
CA PRO A 147 -10.54 -0.75 -13.57
C PRO A 147 -10.20 -1.60 -14.79
N LYS A 148 -9.01 -2.19 -14.77
CA LYS A 148 -8.56 -3.20 -15.74
C LYS A 148 -8.24 -4.48 -14.99
N GLN A 149 -7.94 -5.54 -15.72
CA GLN A 149 -7.36 -6.74 -15.12
C GLN A 149 -6.03 -6.38 -14.45
N VAL A 150 -5.80 -6.89 -13.25
CA VAL A 150 -4.53 -6.69 -12.53
C VAL A 150 -3.45 -7.49 -13.22
N GLU A 151 -2.32 -6.85 -13.48
CA GLU A 151 -1.12 -7.48 -13.95
C GLU A 151 -0.13 -7.64 -12.80
N HIS A 152 0.49 -8.81 -12.69
CA HIS A 152 1.54 -9.05 -11.70
C HIS A 152 2.84 -8.36 -12.13
N THR A 153 3.41 -7.55 -11.23
CA THR A 153 4.64 -6.79 -11.47
C THR A 153 5.73 -7.14 -10.47
N VAL A 154 6.94 -6.62 -10.69
CA VAL A 154 8.03 -6.64 -9.69
C VAL A 154 7.75 -5.78 -8.44
N SER A 155 6.67 -5.01 -8.43
CA SER A 155 6.24 -4.11 -7.34
C SER A 155 4.84 -4.49 -6.82
N PRO A 156 4.67 -5.71 -6.27
CA PRO A 156 3.37 -6.33 -6.08
C PRO A 156 2.44 -5.62 -5.08
N SER A 157 2.98 -4.74 -4.21
CA SER A 157 2.14 -3.99 -3.27
C SER A 157 1.33 -2.87 -3.93
N MET A 158 1.65 -2.57 -5.20
CA MET A 158 0.98 -1.57 -6.04
C MET A 158 0.09 -2.22 -7.12
N ASP A 159 0.06 -3.55 -7.21
CA ASP A 159 -0.77 -4.31 -8.16
C ASP A 159 -2.24 -4.29 -7.71
N ILE A 160 -2.91 -3.17 -7.99
CA ILE A 160 -4.28 -2.90 -7.54
C ILE A 160 -5.23 -2.72 -8.73
N GLN A 161 -6.45 -3.19 -8.55
CA GLN A 161 -7.55 -2.97 -9.49
C GLN A 161 -8.27 -1.64 -9.21
N VAL A 162 -8.50 -1.35 -7.93
CA VAL A 162 -9.20 -0.16 -7.41
C VAL A 162 -8.40 0.38 -6.23
N ALA A 163 -8.18 1.69 -6.19
CA ALA A 163 -7.48 2.36 -5.11
C ALA A 163 -8.44 2.72 -3.98
N SER A 164 -8.40 1.97 -2.87
CA SER A 164 -9.42 2.04 -1.81
C SER A 164 -9.57 3.41 -1.12
N ASN A 165 -8.53 4.24 -1.09
CA ASN A 165 -8.60 5.57 -0.47
C ASN A 165 -8.89 6.70 -1.47
N PHE A 166 -9.00 6.41 -2.76
CA PHE A 166 -9.24 7.44 -3.78
C PHE A 166 -10.58 8.14 -3.60
N GLU A 167 -11.60 7.44 -3.09
CA GLU A 167 -12.91 8.00 -2.71
C GLU A 167 -12.80 9.23 -1.78
N ARG A 168 -11.78 9.29 -0.90
CA ARG A 168 -11.57 10.45 -0.02
C ARG A 168 -11.17 11.70 -0.79
N LEU A 169 -10.37 11.54 -1.84
CA LEU A 169 -10.05 12.65 -2.73
C LEU A 169 -11.28 13.04 -3.54
N ILE A 170 -12.05 12.06 -4.04
CA ILE A 170 -13.32 12.32 -4.75
C ILE A 170 -14.25 13.18 -3.89
N PHE A 171 -14.44 12.81 -2.64
CA PHE A 171 -15.27 13.60 -1.72
C PHE A 171 -14.79 15.06 -1.60
N ASP A 172 -13.48 15.28 -1.47
CA ASP A 172 -12.91 16.64 -1.35
C ASP A 172 -13.09 17.46 -2.63
N ILE A 173 -12.75 16.91 -3.81
CA ILE A 173 -12.86 17.64 -5.09
C ILE A 173 -14.30 17.88 -5.52
N CYS A 174 -15.22 17.00 -5.11
CA CYS A 174 -16.66 17.19 -5.26
C CYS A 174 -17.23 18.19 -4.23
N SER A 175 -16.38 19.03 -3.61
CA SER A 175 -16.78 20.05 -2.62
C SER A 175 -17.51 19.44 -1.41
N CYS A 176 -17.03 18.30 -0.93
CA CYS A 176 -17.64 17.55 0.19
C CYS A 176 -19.09 17.11 -0.08
N ASN A 177 -19.48 16.95 -1.35
CA ASN A 177 -20.82 16.54 -1.73
C ASN A 177 -20.96 15.01 -1.69
N SER A 178 -21.65 14.51 -0.66
CA SER A 178 -21.91 13.07 -0.47
C SER A 178 -22.82 12.47 -1.54
N ILE A 179 -23.75 13.24 -2.11
CA ILE A 179 -24.66 12.80 -3.17
C ILE A 179 -23.86 12.54 -4.45
N ARG A 180 -23.02 13.50 -4.85
CA ARG A 180 -22.14 13.37 -6.02
C ARG A 180 -21.14 12.23 -5.84
N THR A 181 -20.51 12.13 -4.68
CA THR A 181 -19.55 11.06 -4.38
C THR A 181 -20.22 9.69 -4.45
N SER A 182 -21.39 9.53 -3.83
CA SER A 182 -22.17 8.29 -3.86
C SER A 182 -22.57 7.91 -5.29
N LYS A 183 -22.97 8.88 -6.11
CA LYS A 183 -23.29 8.64 -7.53
C LYS A 183 -22.09 8.08 -8.30
N LEU A 184 -20.90 8.66 -8.13
CA LEU A 184 -19.68 8.14 -8.78
C LEU A 184 -19.32 6.72 -8.31
N MET A 185 -19.50 6.43 -7.01
CA MET A 185 -19.25 5.07 -6.49
C MET A 185 -20.30 4.07 -7.00
N ASN A 186 -21.56 4.48 -7.16
CA ASN A 186 -22.60 3.64 -7.76
C ASN A 186 -22.33 3.39 -9.25
N ASP A 187 -21.95 4.41 -10.00
CA ASP A 187 -21.55 4.26 -11.41
C ASP A 187 -20.39 3.25 -11.55
N LEU A 188 -19.40 3.28 -10.64
CA LEU A 188 -18.33 2.27 -10.61
C LEU A 188 -18.86 0.85 -10.40
N ASN A 189 -19.78 0.67 -9.46
CA ASN A 189 -20.31 -0.64 -9.11
C ASN A 189 -21.22 -1.21 -10.20
N GLU A 190 -22.04 -0.36 -10.83
CA GLU A 190 -23.04 -0.78 -11.81
C GLU A 190 -22.50 -0.84 -13.24
N ARG A 191 -21.64 0.13 -13.61
CA ARG A 191 -21.14 0.31 -15.00
C ARG A 191 -19.67 -0.06 -15.15
N GLY A 192 -18.97 -0.31 -14.04
CA GLY A 192 -17.55 -0.63 -14.05
C GLY A 192 -16.63 0.58 -14.25
N GLU A 193 -17.16 1.80 -14.28
CA GLU A 193 -16.38 3.03 -14.36
C GLU A 193 -17.15 4.24 -13.86
N PHE A 194 -16.41 5.31 -13.52
CA PHE A 194 -16.99 6.64 -13.36
C PHE A 194 -16.16 7.68 -14.11
N ILE A 195 -16.79 8.82 -14.41
CA ILE A 195 -16.16 9.93 -15.13
C ILE A 195 -16.28 11.20 -14.29
N LEU A 196 -15.14 11.82 -14.05
CA LEU A 196 -15.05 13.12 -13.39
C LEU A 196 -15.40 14.25 -14.36
N GLU A 197 -16.09 15.25 -13.84
CA GLU A 197 -16.32 16.51 -14.55
C GLU A 197 -15.00 17.27 -14.75
N LYS A 198 -15.00 18.18 -15.71
CA LYS A 198 -13.79 18.94 -16.06
C LYS A 198 -13.30 19.78 -14.88
N GLU A 199 -14.22 20.39 -14.13
CA GLU A 199 -13.91 21.14 -12.92
C GLU A 199 -13.33 20.25 -11.82
N GLU A 200 -13.96 19.08 -11.56
CA GLU A 200 -13.49 18.10 -10.56
C GLU A 200 -12.06 17.63 -10.89
N ARG A 201 -11.80 17.29 -12.15
CA ARG A 201 -10.47 16.89 -12.60
C ARG A 201 -9.45 18.04 -12.49
N SER A 202 -9.86 19.27 -12.80
CA SER A 202 -8.97 20.44 -12.71
C SER A 202 -8.47 20.65 -11.28
N LYS A 203 -9.34 20.49 -10.27
CA LYS A 203 -8.95 20.52 -8.85
C LYS A 203 -7.93 19.45 -8.48
N ILE A 204 -8.03 18.25 -9.06
CA ILE A 204 -7.00 17.22 -8.83
C ILE A 204 -5.66 17.68 -9.41
N LEU A 205 -5.65 18.21 -10.63
CA LEU A 205 -4.43 18.63 -11.33
C LEU A 205 -3.71 19.79 -10.63
N GLU A 206 -4.38 20.57 -9.79
CA GLU A 206 -3.72 21.60 -8.95
C GLU A 206 -2.70 20.99 -7.99
N SER A 207 -3.03 19.84 -7.39
CA SER A 207 -2.19 19.21 -6.36
C SER A 207 -1.40 18.01 -6.84
N PHE A 208 -1.88 17.29 -7.86
CA PHE A 208 -1.32 16.02 -8.25
C PHE A 208 -0.74 16.01 -9.66
N SER A 209 0.22 15.12 -9.87
CA SER A 209 0.69 14.67 -11.18
C SER A 209 0.83 13.15 -11.13
N SER A 210 0.75 12.45 -12.27
CA SER A 210 0.75 10.99 -12.25
C SER A 210 1.38 10.42 -13.51
N GLU A 211 2.21 9.40 -13.33
CA GLU A 211 2.80 8.63 -14.43
C GLU A 211 3.09 7.20 -13.96
N SER A 212 3.25 6.29 -14.92
CA SER A 212 3.54 4.89 -14.68
C SER A 212 4.95 4.50 -15.09
N LEU A 213 5.47 3.47 -14.43
CA LEU A 213 6.73 2.81 -14.77
C LEU A 213 6.48 1.33 -15.09
N SER A 214 7.03 0.86 -16.20
CA SER A 214 6.99 -0.56 -16.56
C SER A 214 8.03 -1.37 -15.78
N ASP A 215 7.86 -2.69 -15.68
CA ASP A 215 8.83 -3.57 -15.02
C ASP A 215 10.24 -3.45 -15.61
N LYS A 216 10.35 -3.29 -16.94
CA LYS A 216 11.64 -3.07 -17.61
C LYS A 216 12.30 -1.79 -17.11
N GLU A 217 11.56 -0.69 -17.06
CA GLU A 217 12.06 0.58 -16.56
C GLU A 217 12.39 0.53 -15.07
N THR A 218 11.55 -0.11 -14.25
CA THR A 218 11.80 -0.30 -12.81
C THR A 218 13.12 -1.02 -12.57
N LYS A 219 13.39 -2.10 -13.31
CA LYS A 219 14.65 -2.86 -13.23
C LYS A 219 15.86 -2.03 -13.64
N LEU A 220 15.73 -1.25 -14.71
CA LEU A 220 16.78 -0.32 -15.13
C LEU A 220 17.11 0.71 -14.04
N ILE A 221 16.10 1.26 -13.35
CA ILE A 221 16.34 2.19 -12.24
C ILE A 221 17.07 1.50 -11.07
N ILE A 222 16.71 0.26 -10.72
CA ILE A 222 17.40 -0.50 -9.67
C ILE A 222 18.89 -0.67 -10.02
N ASN A 223 19.16 -1.12 -11.25
CA ASN A 223 20.52 -1.34 -11.73
C ASN A 223 21.32 -0.04 -11.78
N GLU A 224 20.74 1.04 -12.29
CA GLU A 224 21.38 2.36 -12.41
C GLU A 224 21.76 2.92 -11.03
N ILE A 225 20.84 2.91 -10.07
CA ILE A 225 21.09 3.43 -8.71
C ILE A 225 22.18 2.61 -8.03
N TYR A 226 22.15 1.28 -8.15
CA TYR A 226 23.20 0.45 -7.56
C TYR A 226 24.56 0.69 -8.23
N ASN A 227 24.62 0.77 -9.55
CA ASN A 227 25.90 0.98 -10.25
C ASN A 227 26.53 2.33 -9.94
N ASN A 228 25.71 3.38 -9.85
CA ASN A 228 26.18 4.75 -9.63
C ASN A 228 26.44 5.09 -8.17
N GLN A 229 25.67 4.52 -7.24
CA GLN A 229 25.68 4.92 -5.82
C GLN A 229 26.01 3.79 -4.85
N LYS A 230 26.12 2.55 -5.34
CA LYS A 230 26.25 1.33 -4.50
C LYS A 230 25.14 1.21 -3.44
N MET A 231 23.97 1.76 -3.74
CA MET A 231 22.80 1.74 -2.87
C MET A 231 21.76 0.76 -3.40
N PHE A 232 21.28 -0.12 -2.52
CA PHE A 232 20.14 -0.97 -2.84
C PHE A 232 18.83 -0.23 -2.65
N ILE A 233 17.94 -0.35 -3.64
CA ILE A 233 16.57 0.15 -3.55
C ILE A 233 15.59 -0.97 -3.90
N ASP A 234 14.45 -0.96 -3.25
CA ASP A 234 13.39 -1.91 -3.56
C ASP A 234 12.62 -1.49 -4.84
N PRO A 235 11.90 -2.41 -5.50
CA PRO A 235 11.17 -2.11 -6.74
C PRO A 235 10.15 -0.98 -6.61
N HIS A 236 9.50 -0.80 -5.45
CA HIS A 236 8.51 0.26 -5.24
C HIS A 236 9.21 1.62 -5.19
N THR A 237 10.32 1.74 -4.45
CA THR A 237 11.18 2.94 -4.46
C THR A 237 11.65 3.28 -5.86
N ALA A 238 12.07 2.27 -6.65
CA ALA A 238 12.49 2.46 -8.03
C ALA A 238 11.38 3.02 -8.93
N VAL A 239 10.12 2.62 -8.72
CA VAL A 239 8.95 3.23 -9.40
C VAL A 239 8.84 4.72 -9.07
N GLY A 240 8.97 5.09 -7.79
CA GLY A 240 8.95 6.47 -7.34
C GLY A 240 10.03 7.34 -7.97
N ILE A 241 11.25 6.82 -8.09
CA ILE A 241 12.39 7.48 -8.75
C ILE A 241 12.15 7.59 -10.25
N GLY A 242 11.81 6.49 -10.93
CA GLY A 242 11.68 6.46 -12.38
C GLY A 242 10.58 7.39 -12.90
N VAL A 243 9.48 7.51 -12.16
CA VAL A 243 8.40 8.46 -12.51
C VAL A 243 8.85 9.93 -12.43
N THR A 244 9.73 10.29 -11.48
CA THR A 244 10.25 11.67 -11.42
C THR A 244 11.10 12.03 -12.63
N LYS A 245 11.75 11.05 -13.26
CA LYS A 245 12.50 11.25 -14.52
C LYS A 245 11.59 11.51 -15.73
N LYS A 246 10.30 11.15 -15.65
CA LYS A 246 9.31 11.37 -16.72
C LYS A 246 8.55 12.68 -16.59
N ILE A 247 8.22 13.10 -15.36
CA ILE A 247 7.36 14.28 -15.11
C ILE A 247 8.17 15.60 -15.03
N LEU A 248 9.49 15.53 -14.82
CA LEU A 248 10.44 16.68 -14.86
C LEU A 248 9.89 17.97 -14.20
N LEU A 249 9.55 17.88 -12.91
CA LEU A 249 9.16 19.05 -12.14
C LEU A 249 10.37 19.82 -11.63
N GLN A 250 10.25 21.15 -11.56
CA GLN A 250 11.23 22.00 -10.90
C GLN A 250 11.19 21.84 -9.37
N GLY A 251 12.32 22.11 -8.73
CA GLY A 251 12.48 22.08 -7.29
C GLY A 251 12.81 20.70 -6.71
N ASN A 252 13.09 20.67 -5.41
CA ASN A 252 13.45 19.46 -4.70
C ASN A 252 12.26 18.47 -4.67
N THR A 253 12.55 17.19 -4.90
CA THR A 253 11.57 16.11 -4.87
C THR A 253 11.97 15.05 -3.85
N ILE A 254 11.15 14.85 -2.84
CA ILE A 254 11.33 13.78 -1.86
C ILE A 254 10.64 12.52 -2.39
N ILE A 255 11.39 11.43 -2.56
CA ILE A 255 10.82 10.14 -2.94
C ILE A 255 10.58 9.30 -1.69
N LEU A 256 9.37 8.77 -1.53
CA LEU A 256 9.07 7.86 -0.43
C LEU A 256 9.60 6.45 -0.75
N SER A 257 10.59 6.01 0.03
CA SER A 257 11.07 4.63 0.00
C SER A 257 10.20 3.76 0.90
N THR A 258 9.31 2.97 0.29
CA THR A 258 8.19 2.32 0.99
C THR A 258 8.51 0.92 1.50
N ALA A 259 9.64 0.34 1.09
CA ALA A 259 10.09 -0.95 1.61
C ALA A 259 11.61 -1.04 1.66
N HIS A 260 12.10 -1.84 2.61
CA HIS A 260 13.51 -2.19 2.64
C HIS A 260 13.85 -3.16 1.47
N PRO A 261 14.99 -2.98 0.77
CA PRO A 261 15.46 -3.83 -0.33
C PRO A 261 15.36 -5.33 -0.07
N SER A 262 15.77 -5.78 1.13
CA SER A 262 15.78 -7.20 1.49
C SER A 262 14.42 -7.89 1.30
N LYS A 263 13.30 -7.16 1.45
CA LYS A 263 11.95 -7.71 1.22
C LYS A 263 11.71 -8.23 -0.20
N PHE A 264 12.52 -7.78 -1.16
CA PHE A 264 12.43 -8.10 -2.59
C PHE A 264 13.78 -8.57 -3.14
N SER A 265 14.55 -9.30 -2.31
CA SER A 265 15.91 -9.77 -2.62
C SER A 265 16.04 -10.45 -3.98
N ASP A 266 15.05 -11.25 -4.39
CA ASP A 266 15.10 -11.97 -5.68
C ASP A 266 15.18 -11.02 -6.89
N VAL A 267 14.43 -9.91 -6.85
CA VAL A 267 14.46 -8.91 -7.92
C VAL A 267 15.79 -8.17 -7.88
N ILE A 268 16.20 -7.74 -6.68
CA ILE A 268 17.42 -6.93 -6.51
C ILE A 268 18.67 -7.72 -6.90
N MET A 269 18.77 -8.97 -6.48
CA MET A 269 19.89 -9.85 -6.82
C MET A 269 20.03 -10.05 -8.33
N LYS A 270 18.90 -10.23 -9.04
CA LYS A 270 18.90 -10.36 -10.51
C LYS A 270 19.38 -9.11 -11.22
N GLU A 271 19.03 -7.93 -10.71
CA GLU A 271 19.38 -6.66 -11.37
C GLU A 271 20.75 -6.11 -10.94
N THR A 272 21.29 -6.51 -9.79
CA THR A 272 22.53 -5.95 -9.22
C THR A 272 23.68 -6.95 -9.09
N ASN A 273 23.42 -8.26 -9.24
CA ASN A 273 24.33 -9.36 -8.90
C ASN A 273 24.87 -9.29 -7.46
N ALA A 274 24.14 -8.63 -6.56
CA ALA A 274 24.49 -8.49 -5.16
C ALA A 274 23.27 -8.68 -4.26
N ILE A 275 23.51 -9.12 -3.02
CA ILE A 275 22.45 -9.44 -2.08
C ILE A 275 22.29 -8.27 -1.11
N PRO A 276 21.10 -7.67 -0.99
CA PRO A 276 20.87 -6.65 0.03
C PRO A 276 20.94 -7.30 1.42
N GLU A 277 21.72 -6.70 2.32
CA GLU A 277 21.83 -7.16 3.69
C GLU A 277 20.48 -7.06 4.42
N LEU A 278 20.25 -7.98 5.36
CA LEU A 278 19.16 -7.85 6.30
C LEU A 278 19.55 -6.81 7.36
N PRO A 279 18.62 -5.94 7.79
CA PRO A 279 18.86 -5.14 8.98
C PRO A 279 19.26 -6.02 10.17
N GLU A 280 20.18 -5.55 11.02
CA GLU A 280 20.75 -6.31 12.14
C GLU A 280 19.67 -6.95 13.04
N ASN A 281 18.59 -6.21 13.31
CA ASN A 281 17.46 -6.68 14.12
C ASN A 281 16.62 -7.79 13.44
N LEU A 282 16.87 -8.11 12.17
CA LEU A 282 16.19 -9.10 11.35
C LEU A 282 17.08 -10.26 10.89
N GLU A 283 18.40 -10.23 11.11
CA GLU A 283 19.32 -11.30 10.70
C GLU A 283 18.87 -12.68 11.21
N ASN A 284 18.44 -12.73 12.46
CA ASN A 284 17.99 -13.97 13.11
C ASN A 284 16.55 -14.39 12.74
N VAL A 285 15.84 -13.64 11.90
CA VAL A 285 14.47 -14.03 11.50
C VAL A 285 14.49 -15.31 10.67
N LEU A 286 15.52 -15.52 9.85
CA LEU A 286 15.63 -16.71 9.01
C LEU A 286 15.83 -18.00 9.82
N THR A 287 16.50 -17.90 10.98
CA THR A 287 16.82 -19.07 11.83
C THR A 287 15.78 -19.32 12.93
N LYS A 288 14.90 -18.36 13.23
CA LYS A 288 13.88 -18.50 14.27
C LYS A 288 12.85 -19.57 13.94
N LYS A 289 12.42 -20.28 14.99
CA LYS A 289 11.32 -21.25 14.93
C LYS A 289 10.01 -20.54 14.56
N GLU A 290 9.36 -21.03 13.51
CA GLU A 290 8.07 -20.52 13.09
C GLU A 290 6.94 -21.04 14.00
N LYS A 291 5.93 -20.19 14.21
CA LYS A 291 4.71 -20.47 14.96
C LYS A 291 3.50 -20.08 14.11
N TYR A 292 2.91 -21.10 13.50
CA TYR A 292 1.64 -21.01 12.80
C TYR A 292 0.97 -22.37 12.81
N ILE A 293 -0.34 -22.40 12.57
CA ILE A 293 -1.09 -23.63 12.44
C ILE A 293 -1.59 -23.80 11.01
N LYS A 294 -1.85 -25.04 10.59
CA LYS A 294 -2.48 -25.33 9.31
C LYS A 294 -3.95 -25.67 9.54
N LEU A 295 -4.86 -24.99 8.83
CA LEU A 295 -6.28 -25.32 8.83
C LEU A 295 -6.78 -25.59 7.41
N PRO A 296 -7.81 -26.45 7.26
CA PRO A 296 -8.53 -26.55 6.01
C PRO A 296 -9.22 -25.23 5.67
N LYS A 297 -9.54 -25.04 4.40
CA LYS A 297 -10.34 -23.90 3.92
C LYS A 297 -11.82 -24.08 4.31
N ASP A 298 -12.10 -24.01 5.60
CA ASP A 298 -13.44 -24.18 6.16
C ASP A 298 -13.71 -23.08 7.20
N LEU A 299 -14.83 -22.38 7.02
CA LEU A 299 -15.18 -21.22 7.85
C LEU A 299 -15.39 -21.63 9.31
N LYS A 300 -16.07 -22.75 9.56
CA LYS A 300 -16.43 -23.18 10.91
C LYS A 300 -15.20 -23.59 11.71
N ASN A 301 -14.27 -24.30 11.09
CA ASN A 301 -12.98 -24.65 11.71
C ASN A 301 -12.17 -23.40 12.11
N ILE A 302 -12.17 -22.36 11.27
CA ILE A 302 -11.48 -21.11 11.57
C ILE A 302 -12.18 -20.35 12.70
N GLN A 303 -13.50 -20.24 12.66
CA GLN A 303 -14.29 -19.60 13.72
C GLN A 303 -14.08 -20.30 15.07
N ASN A 304 -14.14 -21.63 15.11
CA ASN A 304 -13.89 -22.41 16.32
C ASN A 304 -12.48 -22.18 16.87
N TYR A 305 -11.47 -22.22 15.99
CA TYR A 305 -10.08 -21.96 16.38
C TYR A 305 -9.90 -20.57 17.01
N ILE A 306 -10.58 -19.55 16.47
CA ILE A 306 -10.58 -18.19 17.01
C ILE A 306 -11.27 -18.18 18.38
N LEU A 307 -12.48 -18.73 18.50
CA LEU A 307 -13.29 -18.72 19.73
C LEU A 307 -12.59 -19.40 20.91
N GLU A 308 -11.90 -20.53 20.68
CA GLU A 308 -11.07 -21.20 21.70
C GLU A 308 -9.93 -20.33 22.25
N ARG A 309 -9.62 -19.23 21.56
CA ARG A 309 -8.47 -18.37 21.83
C ARG A 309 -8.86 -16.93 22.10
N ILE A 310 -10.14 -16.58 22.21
CA ILE A 310 -10.60 -15.24 22.66
C ILE A 310 -10.53 -15.13 24.18
#